data_AF-A0A524L0Y1-F1
#
_entry.id   AF-A0A524L0Y1-F1
#
_cell.length_a   1.000
_cell.length_b   1.000
_cell.length_c   1.000
_cell.angle_alpha   90.00
_cell.angle_beta   90.00
_cell.angle_gamma   90.00
#
_symmetry.space_group_name_H-M   'P 1'
#
loop_
_entity.id
_entity.type
_entity.pdbx_description
1 polymer ?
#
loop_
_entity_poly.entity_id
_entity_poly.type
_entity_poly.pdbx_seq_one_letter_code
_entity_poly.pdbx_strand_id
1 'polypeptide(L)'
;MSISKKNREIIEEKLTFIYGEKRNKKIIIEIEKLLNKYSQNIPFQNKNKTFLDEKDIVLITYGDSIEEANTKPLKTLSKFIDKYLTGRINIVHILPFYPYSSDDGFSVIDYKKVNPALGDWKDIEDIKQKIDLMLDLIANHISSKSLWFKEYLKGNPEYDNYFISVDKDTDMSSVIRARAHPLLTKFKRKG
;
A
#
# COMPACT_ATOMS: atom_id res chain seq x y z
N MET A 1 21.50 -2.56 6.20
CA MET A 1 21.75 -1.20 5.63
C MET A 1 21.54 -0.21 6.75
N SER A 2 22.54 0.62 7.09
CA SER A 2 22.42 1.56 8.21
C SER A 2 21.78 2.88 7.75
N ILE A 3 20.85 3.41 8.53
CA ILE A 3 20.30 4.75 8.32
C ILE A 3 21.45 5.75 8.53
N SER A 4 21.64 6.70 7.61
CA SER A 4 22.62 7.76 7.82
C SER A 4 22.25 8.57 9.07
N LYS A 5 23.25 9.10 9.79
CA LYS A 5 23.02 9.92 10.99
C LYS A 5 21.98 11.04 10.73
N LYS A 6 22.16 11.76 9.61
CA LYS A 6 21.23 12.82 9.17
C LYS A 6 19.79 12.31 8.99
N ASN A 7 19.60 11.18 8.31
CA ASN A 7 18.25 10.65 8.08
C ASN A 7 17.63 10.14 9.39
N ARG A 8 18.45 9.58 10.28
CA ARG A 8 17.99 9.14 11.60
C ARG A 8 17.48 10.31 12.43
N GLU A 9 18.21 11.42 12.46
CA GLU A 9 17.80 12.67 13.13
C GLU A 9 16.45 13.19 12.60
N ILE A 10 16.28 13.23 11.27
CA ILE A 10 15.01 13.64 10.64
C ILE A 10 13.84 12.73 11.05
N ILE A 11 14.07 11.41 11.07
CA ILE A 11 13.03 10.45 11.47
C ILE A 11 12.68 10.65 12.94
N GLU A 12 13.66 10.79 13.82
CA GLU A 12 13.44 11.00 15.25
C GLU A 12 12.70 12.31 15.54
N GLU A 13 13.01 13.39 14.85
CA GLU A 13 12.30 14.67 14.97
C GLU A 13 10.80 14.48 14.64
N LYS A 14 10.50 13.86 13.50
CA LYS A 14 9.12 13.59 13.07
C LYS A 14 8.38 12.66 14.03
N LEU A 15 9.04 11.60 14.51
CA LEU A 15 8.44 10.67 15.47
C LEU A 15 8.18 11.32 16.82
N THR A 16 9.09 12.19 17.29
CA THR A 16 8.90 12.97 18.51
C THR A 16 7.71 13.92 18.36
N PHE A 17 7.60 14.61 17.21
CA PHE A 17 6.45 15.49 16.94
C PHE A 17 5.11 14.75 16.99
N ILE A 18 5.02 13.56 16.39
CA ILE A 18 3.76 12.81 16.28
C ILE A 18 3.43 12.02 17.55
N TYR A 19 4.44 11.37 18.17
CA TYR A 19 4.23 10.37 19.23
C TYR A 19 4.85 10.73 20.57
N GLY A 20 5.59 11.84 20.65
CA GLY A 20 6.33 12.27 21.83
C GLY A 20 7.63 11.48 22.06
N GLU A 21 8.57 12.09 22.79
CA GLU A 21 9.91 11.56 23.02
C GLU A 21 9.91 10.15 23.65
N LYS A 22 9.00 9.91 24.61
CA LYS A 22 8.94 8.64 25.35
C LYS A 22 8.63 7.45 24.42
N ARG A 23 7.72 7.63 23.46
CA ARG A 23 7.35 6.56 22.50
C ARG A 23 8.40 6.43 21.39
N ASN A 24 8.94 7.56 20.92
CA ASN A 24 9.95 7.58 19.86
C ASN A 24 11.14 6.65 20.17
N LYS A 25 11.65 6.67 21.41
CA LYS A 25 12.76 5.80 21.86
C LYS A 25 12.57 4.31 21.52
N LYS A 26 11.32 3.82 21.52
CA LYS A 26 10.99 2.44 21.12
C LYS A 26 10.74 2.31 19.62
N ILE A 27 10.01 3.27 19.03
CA ILE A 27 9.62 3.21 17.61
C ILE A 27 10.84 3.21 16.68
N ILE A 28 11.84 4.07 16.94
CA ILE A 28 13.04 4.13 16.09
C ILE A 28 13.80 2.79 16.06
N ILE A 29 13.85 2.08 17.20
CA ILE A 29 14.48 0.76 17.30
C ILE A 29 13.71 -0.26 16.45
N GLU A 30 12.38 -0.24 16.49
CA GLU A 30 11.57 -1.16 15.67
C GLU A 30 11.68 -0.86 14.17
N ILE A 31 11.76 0.43 13.78
CA ILE A 31 12.04 0.82 12.40
C ILE A 31 13.40 0.30 11.95
N GLU A 32 14.45 0.48 12.76
CA GLU A 32 15.80 -0.02 12.46
C GLU A 32 15.81 -1.56 12.34
N LYS A 33 15.07 -2.28 13.18
CA LYS A 33 14.89 -3.73 13.05
C LYS A 33 14.23 -4.12 11.73
N LEU A 34 13.16 -3.42 11.32
CA LEU A 34 12.49 -3.67 10.03
C LEU A 34 13.42 -3.39 8.86
N LEU A 35 14.15 -2.27 8.89
CA LEU A 35 15.11 -1.91 7.85
C LEU A 35 16.21 -2.97 7.75
N ASN A 36 16.76 -3.42 8.89
CA ASN A 36 17.76 -4.48 8.89
C ASN A 36 17.22 -5.78 8.31
N LYS A 37 16.02 -6.20 8.75
CA LYS A 37 15.33 -7.41 8.26
C LYS A 37 15.15 -7.41 6.75
N TYR A 38 14.73 -6.29 6.17
CA TYR A 38 14.46 -6.21 4.73
C TYR A 38 15.64 -5.74 3.89
N SER A 39 16.69 -5.16 4.49
CA SER A 39 17.81 -4.59 3.74
C SER A 39 18.57 -5.59 2.89
N GLN A 40 18.56 -6.88 3.25
CA GLN A 40 19.20 -7.94 2.46
C GLN A 40 18.40 -8.28 1.19
N ASN A 41 17.10 -8.01 1.18
CA ASN A 41 16.19 -8.35 0.09
C ASN A 41 15.91 -7.17 -0.86
N ILE A 42 16.43 -5.99 -0.54
CA ILE A 42 16.26 -4.79 -1.38
C ILE A 42 17.43 -4.76 -2.37
N PRO A 43 17.20 -4.93 -3.68
CA PRO A 43 18.26 -4.82 -4.66
C PRO A 43 18.85 -3.40 -4.62
N PHE A 44 20.14 -3.28 -4.95
CA PHE A 44 20.83 -2.01 -4.97
C PHE A 44 20.05 -1.00 -5.83
N GLN A 45 19.55 0.06 -5.20
CA GLN A 45 18.92 1.16 -5.90
C GLN A 45 19.98 2.18 -6.29
N ASN A 46 19.97 2.60 -7.56
CA ASN A 46 20.85 3.67 -8.02
C ASN A 46 20.44 4.99 -7.35
N LYS A 47 21.23 5.42 -6.37
CA LYS A 47 20.98 6.64 -5.57
C LYS A 47 21.01 7.94 -6.39
N ASN A 48 21.47 7.89 -7.63
CA ASN A 48 21.56 9.04 -8.52
C ASN A 48 20.38 9.14 -9.50
N LYS A 49 19.43 8.18 -9.51
CA LYS A 49 18.24 8.28 -10.35
C LYS A 49 17.27 9.28 -9.71
N THR A 50 16.97 10.36 -10.42
CA THR A 50 15.86 11.26 -10.13
C THR A 50 14.54 10.48 -10.17
N PHE A 51 13.61 10.78 -9.26
CA PHE A 51 12.38 9.98 -9.11
C PHE A 51 11.45 10.12 -10.33
N LEU A 52 11.22 11.35 -10.77
CA LEU A 52 10.55 11.69 -12.03
C LEU A 52 11.20 12.95 -12.62
N ASP A 53 11.30 13.03 -13.95
CA ASP A 53 11.72 14.22 -14.71
C ASP A 53 10.83 14.47 -15.95
N GLU A 54 11.13 15.50 -16.75
CA GLU A 54 10.33 15.89 -17.91
C GLU A 54 10.30 14.87 -19.05
N LYS A 55 11.12 13.81 -18.97
CA LYS A 55 11.19 12.72 -19.96
C LYS A 55 10.34 11.51 -19.55
N ASP A 56 9.75 11.53 -18.36
CA ASP A 56 8.90 10.46 -17.90
C ASP A 56 7.50 10.54 -18.50
N ILE A 57 7.09 9.43 -19.12
CA ILE A 57 5.77 9.22 -19.71
C ILE A 57 5.17 8.03 -18.96
N VAL A 58 4.06 8.28 -18.27
CA VAL A 58 3.42 7.30 -17.38
C VAL A 58 2.11 6.81 -18.01
N LEU A 59 1.95 5.49 -18.11
CA LEU A 59 0.65 4.86 -18.33
C LEU A 59 0.03 4.49 -16.99
N ILE A 60 -1.15 5.01 -16.69
CA ILE A 60 -1.96 4.59 -15.54
C ILE A 60 -3.07 3.66 -16.05
N THR A 61 -3.14 2.46 -15.51
CA THR A 61 -4.09 1.43 -15.97
C THR A 61 -4.49 0.48 -14.85
N TYR A 62 -5.70 -0.09 -14.93
CA TYR A 62 -6.00 -1.28 -14.15
C TYR A 62 -5.29 -2.49 -14.75
N GLY A 63 -5.00 -3.50 -13.91
CA GLY A 63 -4.33 -4.73 -14.35
C GLY A 63 -5.15 -5.56 -15.34
N ASP A 64 -6.44 -5.28 -15.46
CA ASP A 64 -7.45 -5.91 -16.32
C ASP A 64 -8.07 -4.96 -17.36
N SER A 65 -7.52 -3.77 -17.57
CA SER A 65 -7.97 -2.91 -18.68
C SER A 65 -7.66 -3.50 -20.07
N ILE A 66 -6.70 -4.43 -20.15
CA ILE A 66 -6.31 -5.12 -21.39
C ILE A 66 -6.37 -6.62 -21.14
N GLU A 67 -7.32 -7.28 -21.82
CA GLU A 67 -7.61 -8.69 -21.61
C GLU A 67 -7.41 -9.52 -22.88
N GLU A 68 -7.10 -10.79 -22.69
CA GLU A 68 -6.99 -11.80 -23.74
C GLU A 68 -7.68 -13.06 -23.22
N ALA A 69 -8.52 -13.67 -24.05
CA ALA A 69 -9.25 -14.87 -23.67
C ALA A 69 -8.28 -15.99 -23.22
N ASN A 70 -8.59 -16.63 -22.10
CA ASN A 70 -7.81 -17.71 -21.49
C ASN A 70 -6.40 -17.31 -21.00
N THR A 71 -6.08 -16.02 -20.90
CA THR A 71 -4.82 -15.51 -20.33
C THR A 71 -5.11 -14.66 -19.09
N LYS A 72 -4.24 -14.74 -18.08
CA LYS A 72 -4.36 -13.89 -16.89
C LYS A 72 -4.12 -12.42 -17.25
N PRO A 73 -4.93 -11.47 -16.76
CA PRO A 73 -4.81 -10.05 -17.11
C PRO A 73 -3.40 -9.47 -17.01
N LEU A 74 -2.66 -9.74 -15.93
CA LEU A 74 -1.29 -9.22 -15.79
C LEU A 74 -0.32 -9.79 -16.84
N LYS A 75 -0.51 -11.03 -17.29
CA LYS A 75 0.26 -11.59 -18.41
C LYS A 75 -0.09 -10.90 -19.73
N THR A 76 -1.36 -10.61 -19.95
CA THR A 76 -1.81 -9.86 -21.13
C THR A 76 -1.23 -8.45 -21.13
N LEU A 77 -1.29 -7.75 -20.00
CA LEU A 77 -0.69 -6.43 -19.84
C LEU A 77 0.82 -6.47 -20.11
N SER A 78 1.52 -7.48 -19.58
CA SER A 78 2.95 -7.70 -19.85
C SER A 78 3.25 -7.85 -21.34
N LYS A 79 2.46 -8.66 -22.08
CA LYS A 79 2.59 -8.80 -23.54
C LYS A 79 2.31 -7.48 -24.27
N PHE A 80 1.32 -6.72 -23.82
CA PHE A 80 0.94 -5.45 -24.40
C PHE A 80 2.05 -4.41 -24.26
N ILE A 81 2.66 -4.32 -23.07
CA ILE A 81 3.80 -3.43 -22.79
C ILE A 81 4.94 -3.71 -23.78
N ASP A 82 5.36 -4.97 -23.89
CA ASP A 82 6.47 -5.35 -24.79
C ASP A 82 6.17 -4.97 -26.25
N LYS A 83 4.97 -5.29 -26.71
CA LYS A 83 4.59 -5.17 -28.11
C LYS A 83 4.35 -3.72 -28.54
N TYR A 84 3.76 -2.90 -27.68
CA TYR A 84 3.23 -1.59 -28.06
C TYR A 84 3.88 -0.41 -27.35
N LEU A 85 4.43 -0.60 -26.15
CA LEU A 85 4.87 0.52 -25.30
C LEU A 85 6.39 0.69 -25.21
N THR A 86 7.15 -0.36 -25.54
CA THR A 86 8.62 -0.32 -25.58
C THR A 86 9.13 0.89 -26.36
N GLY A 87 9.96 1.71 -25.71
CA GLY A 87 10.57 2.92 -26.30
C GLY A 87 9.66 4.14 -26.39
N ARG A 88 8.41 4.06 -25.90
CA ARG A 88 7.42 5.17 -25.91
C ARG A 88 6.99 5.58 -24.51
N ILE A 89 6.91 4.62 -23.60
CA ILE A 89 6.53 4.81 -22.19
C ILE A 89 7.63 4.15 -21.35
N ASN A 90 8.00 4.78 -20.24
CA ASN A 90 9.02 4.28 -19.33
C ASN A 90 8.45 3.86 -17.96
N ILE A 91 7.23 4.25 -17.62
CA ILE A 91 6.59 3.89 -16.35
C ILE A 91 5.16 3.38 -16.57
N VAL A 92 4.82 2.27 -15.93
CA VAL A 92 3.43 1.81 -15.80
C VAL A 92 3.01 1.88 -14.34
N HIS A 93 1.98 2.68 -14.07
CA HIS A 93 1.24 2.67 -12.81
C HIS A 93 0.10 1.66 -12.93
N ILE A 94 0.28 0.51 -12.28
CA ILE A 94 -0.79 -0.48 -12.15
C ILE A 94 -1.62 -0.10 -10.92
N LEU A 95 -2.87 0.29 -11.15
CA LEU A 95 -3.86 0.56 -10.10
C LEU A 95 -4.06 -0.67 -9.21
N PRO A 96 -4.64 -0.53 -8.00
CA PRO A 96 -4.49 -1.54 -6.94
C PRO A 96 -4.87 -2.96 -7.37
N PHE A 97 -3.88 -3.85 -7.35
CA PHE A 97 -4.00 -5.24 -7.82
C PHE A 97 -4.06 -6.26 -6.67
N TYR A 98 -4.15 -5.80 -5.42
CA TYR A 98 -4.32 -6.66 -4.26
C TYR A 98 -5.72 -7.29 -4.22
N PRO A 99 -5.95 -8.40 -3.51
CA PRO A 99 -7.31 -8.84 -3.19
C PRO A 99 -8.06 -7.71 -2.48
N TYR A 100 -9.26 -7.36 -2.95
CA TYR A 100 -10.05 -6.24 -2.44
C TYR A 100 -11.53 -6.62 -2.26
N SER A 101 -12.28 -5.79 -1.51
CA SER A 101 -13.71 -6.03 -1.26
C SER A 101 -14.68 -5.09 -1.98
N SER A 102 -14.19 -3.91 -2.38
CA SER A 102 -14.96 -2.78 -2.90
C SER A 102 -14.01 -1.68 -3.40
N ASP A 103 -14.57 -0.60 -3.94
CA ASP A 103 -13.83 0.61 -4.34
C ASP A 103 -12.71 0.31 -5.34
N ASP A 104 -13.00 -0.55 -6.32
CA ASP A 104 -12.13 -0.91 -7.45
C ASP A 104 -10.65 -1.10 -7.09
N GLY A 105 -10.40 -1.87 -6.03
CA GLY A 105 -9.04 -2.19 -5.57
C GLY A 105 -8.59 -1.43 -4.31
N PHE A 106 -9.20 -0.30 -3.98
CA PHE A 106 -8.76 0.56 -2.87
C PHE A 106 -9.20 0.03 -1.48
N SER A 107 -10.22 -0.83 -1.42
CA SER A 107 -10.55 -1.55 -0.17
C SER A 107 -9.78 -2.87 -0.05
N VAL A 108 -8.47 -2.78 0.24
CA VAL A 108 -7.54 -3.93 0.25
C VAL A 108 -7.84 -4.92 1.38
N ILE A 109 -7.84 -6.22 1.07
CA ILE A 109 -8.01 -7.32 2.02
C ILE A 109 -6.67 -7.85 2.53
N ASP A 110 -5.68 -7.99 1.63
CA ASP A 110 -4.39 -8.60 1.94
C ASP A 110 -3.25 -7.99 1.07
N TYR A 111 -2.43 -7.13 1.67
CA TYR A 111 -1.28 -6.50 1.01
C TYR A 111 -0.16 -7.46 0.61
N LYS A 112 -0.19 -8.72 1.08
CA LYS A 112 0.87 -9.71 0.80
C LYS A 112 0.57 -10.56 -0.42
N LYS A 113 -0.54 -10.34 -1.10
CA LYS A 113 -0.99 -11.14 -2.24
C LYS A 113 -1.35 -10.26 -3.43
N VAL A 114 -1.20 -10.81 -4.62
CA VAL A 114 -1.86 -10.31 -5.83
C VAL A 114 -3.26 -10.93 -5.91
N ASN A 115 -4.23 -10.20 -6.45
CA ASN A 115 -5.57 -10.71 -6.69
C ASN A 115 -5.50 -11.88 -7.69
N PRO A 116 -5.90 -13.11 -7.32
CA PRO A 116 -5.81 -14.27 -8.21
C PRO A 116 -6.62 -14.14 -9.51
N ALA A 117 -7.60 -13.23 -9.57
CA ALA A 117 -8.29 -12.90 -10.81
C ALA A 117 -7.34 -12.27 -11.84
N LEU A 118 -6.41 -11.43 -11.38
CA LEU A 118 -5.44 -10.70 -12.20
C LEU A 118 -4.18 -11.52 -12.51
N GLY A 119 -3.66 -12.26 -11.53
CA GLY A 119 -2.41 -13.01 -11.64
C GLY A 119 -1.77 -13.30 -10.29
N ASP A 120 -0.44 -13.35 -10.25
CA ASP A 120 0.36 -13.53 -9.04
C ASP A 120 1.57 -12.57 -8.96
N TRP A 121 2.40 -12.69 -7.92
CA TRP A 121 3.60 -11.86 -7.78
C TRP A 121 4.63 -12.09 -8.89
N LYS A 122 4.67 -13.30 -9.48
CA LYS A 122 5.58 -13.60 -10.57
C LYS A 122 5.22 -12.77 -11.80
N ASP A 123 3.92 -12.60 -12.07
CA ASP A 123 3.47 -11.72 -13.16
C ASP A 123 3.89 -10.24 -12.95
N ILE A 124 3.81 -9.73 -11.71
CA ILE A 124 4.28 -8.37 -11.38
C ILE A 124 5.80 -8.24 -11.54
N GLU A 125 6.56 -9.24 -11.08
CA GLU A 125 8.01 -9.30 -11.24
C GLU A 125 8.42 -9.36 -12.71
N ASP A 126 7.67 -10.09 -13.54
CA ASP A 126 7.93 -10.18 -14.98
C ASP A 126 7.67 -8.85 -15.69
N ILE A 127 6.66 -8.07 -15.28
CA ILE A 127 6.46 -6.70 -15.80
C ILE A 127 7.59 -5.78 -15.36
N LYS A 128 8.00 -5.86 -14.08
CA LYS A 128 9.10 -5.04 -13.53
C LYS A 128 10.42 -5.20 -14.28
N GLN A 129 10.68 -6.38 -14.86
CA GLN A 129 11.90 -6.62 -15.66
C GLN A 129 11.91 -5.82 -16.97
N LYS A 130 10.76 -5.32 -17.43
CA LYS A 130 10.57 -4.70 -18.74
C LYS A 130 10.40 -3.18 -18.65
N ILE A 131 9.76 -2.70 -17.59
CA ILE A 131 9.40 -1.29 -17.42
C ILE A 131 9.40 -0.89 -15.94
N ASP A 132 9.64 0.39 -15.63
CA ASP A 132 9.52 0.87 -14.27
C ASP A 132 8.05 0.79 -13.82
N LEU A 133 7.84 0.37 -12.57
CA LEU A 133 6.52 0.20 -11.99
C LEU A 133 6.23 1.27 -10.93
N MET A 134 5.01 1.81 -10.99
CA MET A 134 4.40 2.59 -9.93
C MET A 134 3.18 1.83 -9.40
N LEU A 135 3.00 1.82 -8.08
CA LEU A 135 1.95 1.06 -7.41
C LEU A 135 1.36 1.89 -6.28
N ASP A 136 0.08 1.67 -5.99
CA ASP A 136 -0.59 2.31 -4.86
C ASP A 136 -0.19 1.69 -3.52
N LEU A 137 0.14 2.54 -2.55
CA LEU A 137 0.24 2.20 -1.13
C LEU A 137 -0.94 2.79 -0.37
N ILE A 138 -1.99 1.99 -0.19
CA ILE A 138 -3.19 2.41 0.54
C ILE A 138 -2.92 2.33 2.06
N ALA A 139 -2.24 3.33 2.61
CA ALA A 139 -1.85 3.33 4.02
C ALA A 139 -2.93 3.82 4.99
N ASN A 140 -3.94 4.55 4.50
CA ASN A 140 -4.92 5.23 5.36
C ASN A 140 -6.01 4.28 5.91
N HIS A 141 -6.38 3.25 5.15
CA HIS A 141 -7.46 2.33 5.52
C HIS A 141 -7.24 0.94 4.92
N ILE A 142 -8.00 -0.04 5.42
CA ILE A 142 -7.98 -1.43 4.95
C ILE A 142 -9.42 -1.97 4.96
N SER A 143 -9.72 -2.96 4.12
CA SER A 143 -11.04 -3.61 4.06
C SER A 143 -11.46 -4.16 5.42
N SER A 144 -12.75 -4.06 5.72
CA SER A 144 -13.37 -4.76 6.85
C SER A 144 -13.32 -6.29 6.70
N LYS A 145 -12.99 -6.82 5.51
CA LYS A 145 -12.75 -8.25 5.29
C LYS A 145 -11.31 -8.69 5.57
N SER A 146 -10.40 -7.75 5.87
CA SER A 146 -8.99 -8.04 6.18
C SER A 146 -8.83 -8.84 7.46
N LEU A 147 -7.68 -9.52 7.60
CA LEU A 147 -7.32 -10.23 8.82
C LEU A 147 -7.26 -9.27 10.02
N TRP A 148 -6.64 -8.10 9.83
CA TRP A 148 -6.44 -7.12 10.91
C TRP A 148 -7.78 -6.66 11.50
N PHE A 149 -8.75 -6.33 10.65
CA PHE A 149 -10.06 -5.90 11.14
C PHE A 149 -10.83 -7.04 11.80
N LYS A 150 -10.75 -8.26 11.26
CA LYS A 150 -11.37 -9.44 11.87
C LYS A 150 -10.79 -9.76 13.24
N GLU A 151 -9.48 -9.66 13.42
CA GLU A 151 -8.82 -9.87 14.71
C GLU A 151 -9.11 -8.75 15.71
N TYR A 152 -9.16 -7.50 15.24
CA TYR A 152 -9.64 -6.37 16.04
C TYR A 152 -11.06 -6.61 16.58
N LEU A 153 -11.99 -7.06 15.73
CA LEU A 153 -13.36 -7.40 16.15
C LEU A 153 -13.43 -8.60 17.11
N LYS A 154 -12.42 -9.47 17.14
CA LYS A 154 -12.33 -10.58 18.11
C LYS A 154 -11.77 -10.15 19.46
N GLY A 155 -11.36 -8.89 19.63
CA GLY A 155 -10.72 -8.40 20.86
C GLY A 155 -9.29 -8.91 21.02
N ASN A 156 -8.57 -9.17 19.91
CA ASN A 156 -7.18 -9.58 19.96
C ASN A 156 -6.29 -8.37 20.35
N PRO A 157 -5.57 -8.43 21.50
CA PRO A 157 -4.79 -7.29 22.00
C PRO A 157 -3.73 -6.73 21.04
N GLU A 158 -3.23 -7.56 20.12
CA GLU A 158 -2.28 -7.13 19.08
C GLU A 158 -2.87 -6.05 18.17
N TYR A 159 -4.20 -6.05 17.98
CA TYR A 159 -4.91 -5.20 17.02
C TYR A 159 -5.73 -4.08 17.68
N ASP A 160 -5.72 -3.96 19.01
CA ASP A 160 -6.64 -3.11 19.78
C ASP A 160 -6.59 -1.62 19.43
N ASN A 161 -5.53 -1.15 18.77
CA ASN A 161 -5.36 0.24 18.36
C ASN A 161 -5.12 0.40 16.84
N TYR A 162 -5.49 -0.60 16.04
CA TYR A 162 -5.36 -0.54 14.58
C TYR A 162 -6.51 0.23 13.92
N PHE A 163 -7.63 0.39 14.63
CA PHE A 163 -8.84 1.02 14.12
C PHE A 163 -9.41 2.00 15.13
N ILE A 164 -10.05 3.05 14.63
CA ILE A 164 -10.72 4.06 15.43
C ILE A 164 -12.18 3.65 15.57
N SER A 165 -12.60 3.36 16.81
CA SER A 165 -14.00 3.21 17.20
C SER A 165 -14.36 4.34 18.16
N VAL A 166 -15.60 4.81 18.07
CA VAL A 166 -16.16 5.82 18.97
C VAL A 166 -17.43 5.27 19.61
N ASP A 167 -17.76 5.75 20.80
CA ASP A 167 -19.02 5.40 21.45
C ASP A 167 -20.19 5.92 20.61
N LYS A 168 -21.31 5.19 20.65
CA LYS A 168 -22.52 5.50 19.88
C LYS A 168 -22.97 6.96 20.04
N ASP A 169 -22.80 7.50 21.24
CA ASP A 169 -23.28 8.82 21.63
C ASP A 169 -22.19 9.91 21.54
N THR A 170 -21.06 9.60 20.88
CA THR A 170 -19.99 10.58 20.62
C THR A 170 -20.54 11.69 19.72
N ASP A 171 -20.42 12.95 20.14
CA ASP A 171 -20.80 14.10 19.33
C ASP A 171 -19.82 14.26 18.15
N MET A 172 -20.34 14.05 16.94
CA MET A 172 -19.60 14.19 15.68
C MET A 172 -20.17 15.32 14.81
N SER A 173 -20.95 16.24 15.38
CA SER A 173 -21.61 17.33 14.65
C SER A 173 -20.63 18.28 13.94
N SER A 174 -19.40 18.38 14.42
CA SER A 174 -18.33 19.18 13.82
C SER A 174 -17.59 18.51 12.66
N VAL A 175 -17.89 17.24 12.35
CA VAL A 175 -17.22 16.50 11.27
C VAL A 175 -17.81 16.87 9.91
N ILE A 176 -17.02 17.55 9.09
CA ILE A 176 -17.40 17.96 7.72
C ILE A 176 -16.75 17.03 6.70
N ARG A 177 -17.55 16.48 5.76
CA ARG A 177 -17.03 15.71 4.60
C ARG A 177 -18.02 15.71 3.43
N ALA A 178 -17.50 15.43 2.24
CA ALA A 178 -18.27 15.43 0.98
C ALA A 178 -19.11 14.15 0.72
N ARG A 179 -19.23 13.21 1.67
CA ARG A 179 -19.87 11.90 1.45
C ARG A 179 -21.24 11.80 2.15
N ALA A 180 -22.23 11.25 1.45
CA ALA A 180 -23.63 11.17 1.89
C ALA A 180 -23.97 9.98 2.81
N HIS A 181 -23.14 8.94 2.88
CA HIS A 181 -23.37 7.80 3.78
C HIS A 181 -23.27 8.19 5.25
N PRO A 182 -23.74 7.41 6.24
CA PRO A 182 -23.45 7.67 7.65
C PRO A 182 -21.95 7.76 7.94
N LEU A 183 -21.56 8.58 8.93
CA LEU A 183 -20.15 8.74 9.31
C LEU A 183 -19.58 7.46 9.93
N LEU A 184 -20.38 6.78 10.74
CA LEU A 184 -20.00 5.58 11.46
C LEU A 184 -20.66 4.35 10.84
N THR A 185 -19.93 3.24 10.83
CA THR A 185 -20.45 1.92 10.48
C THR A 185 -20.46 1.05 11.73
N LYS A 186 -21.60 0.44 12.03
CA LYS A 186 -21.77 -0.36 13.25
C LYS A 186 -21.16 -1.76 13.07
N PHE A 187 -20.30 -2.15 14.01
CA PHE A 187 -19.78 -3.51 14.13
C PHE A 187 -19.97 -4.03 15.55
N LYS A 188 -19.96 -5.37 15.71
CA LYS A 188 -19.90 -6.03 17.02
C LYS A 188 -18.45 -6.47 17.26
N ARG A 189 -17.85 -6.00 18.34
CA ARG A 189 -16.53 -6.42 18.82
C ARG A 189 -16.71 -7.29 20.07
N LYS A 190 -15.86 -8.30 20.24
CA LYS A 190 -15.77 -9.09 21.47
C LYS A 190 -14.91 -8.35 22.49
N GLY A 191 -15.38 -8.31 23.74
CA GLY A 191 -14.83 -7.46 24.80
C GLY A 191 -15.53 -6.12 24.88
#